data_AF-A0A973KPK1-F1
#
_entry.id   AF-A0A973KPK1-F1
#
_cell.length_a   1.000
_cell.length_b   1.000
_cell.length_c   1.000
_cell.angle_alpha   90.00
_cell.angle_beta   90.00
_cell.angle_gamma   90.00
#
_symmetry.space_group_name_H-M   'P 1'
#
loop_
_entity.id
_entity.type
_entity.pdbx_description
1 polymer ?
#
loop_
_entity_poly.entity_id
_entity_poly.type
_entity_poly.pdbx_seq_one_letter_code
_entity_poly.pdbx_strand_id
1 'polypeptide(L)'
;VAGKTEGQRLALAAAEQVVVALRSVFVCDPRPERMRAPAPPRDGRLRGGCENLAAVLRRTSRECGSRHAALVAAVRAGCTGPVEDLVTEGPAGGVVRALLAQGELGAMPVERLGDGELRYIALALVLLTGPGVLEMDPAADVLSARQVLTVLADGFDRCLDRRQARALLRVAARMCARGHIRLVGTVAEPPVADLPGAEEAAGATVVHLGCERGTRVPTAR
;
A
#
# COMPACT_ATOMS: atom_id res chain seq x y z
N VAL A 1 5.33 34.30 -6.19
CA VAL A 1 4.83 35.12 -5.07
C VAL A 1 6.03 35.61 -4.28
N ALA A 2 6.19 36.91 -4.03
CA ALA A 2 7.43 37.49 -3.48
C ALA A 2 7.42 37.70 -1.95
N GLY A 3 6.32 37.33 -1.25
CA GLY A 3 6.20 37.46 0.21
C GLY A 3 6.18 38.90 0.74
N LYS A 4 5.91 39.89 -0.12
CA LYS A 4 6.03 41.32 0.21
C LYS A 4 4.81 41.88 0.96
N THR A 5 3.67 41.20 0.89
CA THR A 5 2.45 41.57 1.61
C THR A 5 2.06 40.51 2.63
N GLU A 6 1.22 40.86 3.61
CA GLU A 6 0.70 39.90 4.59
C GLU A 6 -0.06 38.74 3.91
N GLY A 7 -0.94 39.06 2.95
CA GLY A 7 -1.64 38.04 2.16
C GLY A 7 -0.70 37.13 1.37
N GLN A 8 0.42 37.66 0.86
CA GLN A 8 1.42 36.85 0.17
C GLN A 8 2.21 35.94 1.12
N ARG A 9 2.47 36.37 2.36
CA ARG A 9 3.13 35.56 3.39
C ARG A 9 2.21 34.43 3.89
N LEU A 10 0.92 34.72 4.12
CA LEU A 10 -0.09 33.72 4.43
C LEU A 10 -0.22 32.65 3.33
N ALA A 11 -0.29 33.07 2.07
CA ALA A 11 -0.35 32.14 0.94
C ALA A 11 0.92 31.27 0.83
N LEU A 12 2.09 31.84 1.05
CA LEU A 12 3.35 31.09 1.03
C LEU A 12 3.44 30.08 2.18
N ALA A 13 3.05 30.48 3.39
CA ALA A 13 3.01 29.57 4.54
C ALA A 13 2.02 28.43 4.32
N ALA A 14 0.83 28.71 3.76
CA ALA A 14 -0.14 27.67 3.39
C ALA A 14 0.42 26.72 2.33
N ALA A 15 1.07 27.25 1.29
CA ALA A 15 1.71 26.45 0.26
C ALA A 15 2.83 25.56 0.83
N GLU A 16 3.64 26.07 1.75
CA GLU A 16 4.68 25.30 2.44
C GLU A 16 4.08 24.15 3.24
N GLN A 17 3.01 24.38 4.01
CA GLN A 17 2.32 23.31 4.74
C GLN A 17 1.76 22.23 3.81
N VAL A 18 1.20 22.61 2.66
CA VAL A 18 0.70 21.66 1.66
C VAL A 18 1.85 20.85 1.06
N VAL A 19 2.96 21.48 0.68
CA VAL A 19 4.12 20.77 0.12
C VAL A 19 4.72 19.82 1.15
N VAL A 20 4.85 20.25 2.40
CA VAL A 20 5.32 19.39 3.50
C VAL A 20 4.41 18.16 3.67
N ALA A 21 3.10 18.36 3.65
CA ALA A 21 2.14 17.26 3.74
C ALA A 21 2.27 16.30 2.54
N LEU A 22 2.37 16.83 1.31
CA LEU A 22 2.48 16.02 0.10
C LEU A 22 3.80 15.24 0.01
N ARG A 23 4.91 15.74 0.57
CA ARG A 23 6.18 14.99 0.65
C ARG A 23 6.07 13.71 1.50
N SER A 24 5.09 13.65 2.38
CA SER A 24 4.80 12.45 3.19
C SER A 24 3.89 11.44 2.49
N VAL A 25 3.46 11.72 1.24
CA VAL A 25 2.58 10.86 0.46
C VAL A 25 3.40 9.88 -0.38
N PHE A 26 3.18 8.59 -0.15
CA PHE A 26 3.65 7.52 -1.02
C PHE A 26 2.49 7.05 -1.91
N VAL A 27 2.60 7.30 -3.21
CA VAL A 27 1.63 6.82 -4.20
C VAL A 27 1.96 5.36 -4.52
N CYS A 28 1.06 4.46 -4.15
CA CYS A 28 1.20 3.03 -4.34
C CYS A 28 0.21 2.54 -5.40
N ASP A 29 0.75 1.98 -6.48
CA ASP A 29 -0.02 1.38 -7.55
C ASP A 29 0.70 0.14 -8.09
N PRO A 30 0.60 -1.00 -7.40
CA PRO A 30 1.36 -2.19 -7.77
C PRO A 30 0.99 -2.69 -9.18
N ARG A 31 2.00 -2.96 -10.00
CA ARG A 31 1.86 -3.42 -11.39
C ARG A 31 2.31 -4.87 -11.53
N PRO A 32 1.41 -5.87 -11.39
CA PRO A 32 1.76 -7.30 -11.43
C PRO A 32 2.66 -7.69 -12.60
N GLU A 33 2.41 -7.13 -13.77
CA GLU A 33 3.19 -7.35 -15.00
C GLU A 33 4.66 -6.98 -14.85
N ARG A 34 5.01 -6.01 -13.99
CA ARG A 34 6.39 -5.61 -13.69
C ARG A 34 6.97 -6.33 -12.47
N MET A 35 6.12 -6.63 -11.50
CA MET A 35 6.51 -7.27 -10.23
C MET A 35 7.04 -8.69 -10.38
N ARG A 36 6.68 -9.38 -11.47
CA ARG A 36 7.14 -10.73 -11.77
C ARG A 36 8.63 -10.77 -12.13
N ALA A 37 9.21 -9.65 -12.56
CA ALA A 37 10.62 -9.63 -12.94
C ALA A 37 11.55 -9.78 -11.71
N PRO A 38 12.64 -10.55 -11.82
CA PRO A 38 13.70 -10.51 -10.82
C PRO A 38 14.27 -9.09 -10.66
N ALA A 39 14.64 -8.71 -9.44
CA ALA A 39 15.07 -7.35 -9.11
C ALA A 39 16.54 -7.29 -8.67
N PRO A 40 17.29 -6.23 -9.03
CA PRO A 40 18.64 -6.03 -8.52
C PRO A 40 18.67 -5.89 -6.99
N PRO A 41 19.63 -6.49 -6.29
CA PRO A 41 19.65 -6.55 -4.84
C PRO A 41 19.81 -5.19 -4.17
N ARG A 42 20.46 -4.24 -4.85
CA ARG A 42 20.67 -2.87 -4.36
C ARG A 42 19.41 -2.00 -4.42
N ASP A 43 18.36 -2.47 -5.08
CA ASP A 43 17.09 -1.76 -5.24
C ASP A 43 16.19 -1.94 -4.01
N GLY A 44 16.68 -1.54 -2.83
CA GLY A 44 16.11 -1.86 -1.52
C GLY A 44 15.00 -0.91 -1.03
N ARG A 45 14.57 0.06 -1.85
CA ARG A 45 13.46 0.97 -1.53
C ARG A 45 12.31 0.73 -2.48
N LEU A 46 11.14 0.35 -1.98
CA LEU A 46 10.00 -0.03 -2.78
C LEU A 46 9.48 1.16 -3.58
N ARG A 47 9.39 0.96 -4.89
CA ARG A 47 8.89 1.97 -5.82
C ARG A 47 7.36 1.96 -5.85
N GLY A 48 6.74 3.05 -6.31
CA GLY A 48 5.27 3.15 -6.37
C GLY A 48 4.61 2.03 -7.17
N GLY A 49 5.25 1.58 -8.26
CA GLY A 49 4.81 0.45 -9.09
C GLY A 49 5.09 -0.95 -8.51
N CYS A 50 5.84 -1.01 -7.40
CA CYS A 50 6.29 -2.22 -6.72
C CYS A 50 7.11 -3.20 -7.59
N GLU A 51 7.68 -2.75 -8.71
CA GLU A 51 8.42 -3.61 -9.65
C GLU A 51 9.66 -4.27 -9.03
N ASN A 52 10.23 -3.67 -7.97
CA ASN A 52 11.39 -4.18 -7.25
C ASN A 52 11.02 -5.01 -6.00
N LEU A 53 9.81 -5.57 -5.96
CA LEU A 53 9.28 -6.35 -4.83
C LEU A 53 10.30 -7.37 -4.28
N ALA A 54 10.95 -8.15 -5.15
CA ALA A 54 11.90 -9.18 -4.74
C ALA A 54 13.11 -8.62 -3.97
N ALA A 55 13.60 -7.44 -4.34
CA ALA A 55 14.71 -6.79 -3.66
C ALA A 55 14.30 -6.28 -2.27
N VAL A 56 13.10 -5.72 -2.15
CA VAL A 56 12.57 -5.18 -0.90
C VAL A 56 12.18 -6.29 0.09
N LEU A 57 11.63 -7.41 -0.39
CA LEU A 57 11.39 -8.59 0.43
C LEU A 57 12.69 -9.12 1.04
N ARG A 58 13.76 -9.24 0.22
CA ARG A 58 15.08 -9.67 0.71
C ARG A 58 15.66 -8.71 1.75
N ARG A 59 15.49 -7.41 1.54
CA ARG A 59 15.94 -6.40 2.50
C ARG A 59 15.14 -6.50 3.81
N THR A 60 13.83 -6.59 3.71
CA THR A 60 12.91 -6.62 4.87
C THR A 60 13.15 -7.84 5.74
N SER A 61 13.35 -9.02 5.14
CA SER A 61 13.65 -10.25 5.88
C SER A 61 14.98 -10.20 6.63
N ARG A 62 15.97 -9.46 6.09
CA ARG A 62 17.30 -9.29 6.72
C ARG A 62 17.36 -8.18 7.76
N GLU A 63 16.65 -7.07 7.54
CA GLU A 63 16.74 -5.90 8.42
C GLU A 63 15.73 -5.92 9.57
N CYS A 64 14.59 -6.59 9.42
CA CYS A 64 13.54 -6.56 10.43
C CYS A 64 12.67 -7.81 10.43
N GLY A 65 13.07 -8.82 11.21
CA GLY A 65 12.36 -10.09 11.33
C GLY A 65 10.91 -9.97 11.82
N SER A 66 10.60 -9.00 12.71
CA SER A 66 9.23 -8.76 13.17
C SER A 66 8.32 -8.23 12.06
N ARG A 67 8.83 -7.33 11.21
CA ARG A 67 8.10 -6.81 10.04
C ARG A 67 7.89 -7.90 9.00
N HIS A 68 8.93 -8.69 8.75
CA HIS A 68 8.86 -9.86 7.87
C HIS A 68 7.80 -10.87 8.35
N ALA A 69 7.81 -11.23 9.64
CA ALA A 69 6.80 -12.12 10.22
C ALA A 69 5.37 -11.54 10.12
N ALA A 70 5.20 -10.23 10.35
CA ALA A 70 3.91 -9.57 10.18
C ALA A 70 3.41 -9.61 8.73
N LEU A 71 4.32 -9.49 7.75
CA LEU A 71 4.01 -9.62 6.34
C LEU A 71 3.60 -11.05 6.00
N VAL A 72 4.36 -12.05 6.42
CA VAL A 72 4.04 -13.47 6.20
C VAL A 72 2.68 -13.82 6.80
N ALA A 73 2.38 -13.32 8.02
CA ALA A 73 1.06 -13.51 8.64
C ALA A 73 -0.07 -12.85 7.83
N ALA A 74 0.16 -11.67 7.24
CA ALA A 74 -0.80 -11.04 6.36
C ALA A 74 -1.01 -11.87 5.07
N VAL A 75 0.06 -12.29 4.40
CA VAL A 75 -0.01 -13.14 3.19
C VAL A 75 -0.73 -14.44 3.45
N ARG A 76 -0.48 -15.10 4.59
CA ARG A 76 -1.24 -16.30 4.99
C ARG A 76 -2.75 -16.03 5.15
N ALA A 77 -3.13 -14.85 5.62
CA ALA A 77 -4.53 -14.47 5.76
C ALA A 77 -5.21 -14.17 4.41
N GLY A 78 -4.48 -13.58 3.46
CA GLY A 78 -5.00 -13.15 2.15
C GLY A 78 -4.92 -14.20 1.04
N CYS A 79 -3.82 -14.94 0.93
CA CYS A 79 -3.59 -15.90 -0.15
C CYS A 79 -4.30 -17.23 0.10
N THR A 80 -4.58 -17.94 -1.00
CA THR A 80 -5.17 -19.27 -0.97
C THR A 80 -4.06 -20.32 -0.98
N GLY A 81 -4.25 -21.38 -0.20
CA GLY A 81 -3.24 -22.44 -0.05
C GLY A 81 -2.22 -22.14 1.07
N PRO A 82 -1.25 -23.05 1.24
CA PRO A 82 -0.25 -22.94 2.29
C PRO A 82 0.73 -21.79 1.99
N VAL A 83 0.97 -20.98 3.02
CA VAL A 83 1.99 -19.92 3.04
C VAL A 83 2.79 -20.10 4.33
N GLU A 84 3.99 -20.62 4.21
CA GLU A 84 4.91 -20.75 5.33
C GLU A 84 5.76 -19.51 5.51
N ASP A 85 6.35 -19.02 4.40
CA ASP A 85 7.25 -17.86 4.39
C ASP A 85 7.29 -17.18 3.01
N LEU A 86 7.85 -15.97 2.96
CA LEU A 86 8.28 -15.30 1.74
C LEU A 86 9.81 -15.30 1.71
N VAL A 87 10.38 -16.12 0.84
CA VAL A 87 11.84 -16.29 0.74
C VAL A 87 12.36 -15.63 -0.53
N THR A 88 13.67 -15.45 -0.61
CA THR A 88 14.31 -14.87 -1.79
C THR A 88 15.55 -15.64 -2.17
N GLU A 89 15.74 -15.86 -3.47
CA GLU A 89 16.89 -16.55 -4.05
C GLU A 89 17.68 -15.61 -4.96
N GLY A 90 18.98 -15.89 -5.09
CA GLY A 90 19.88 -15.17 -5.99
C GLY A 90 21.11 -14.60 -5.27
N PRO A 91 22.23 -14.45 -6.00
CA PRO A 91 23.48 -13.99 -5.40
C PRO A 91 23.41 -12.50 -5.04
N ALA A 92 24.20 -12.08 -4.05
CA ALA A 92 24.20 -10.71 -3.53
C ALA A 92 24.57 -9.63 -4.58
N GLY A 93 25.22 -10.01 -5.69
CA GLY A 93 25.59 -9.13 -6.80
C GLY A 93 24.80 -9.35 -8.10
N GLY A 94 23.88 -10.33 -8.16
CA GLY A 94 23.12 -10.67 -9.37
C GLY A 94 21.70 -10.12 -9.34
N VAL A 95 20.74 -10.89 -9.85
CA VAL A 95 19.31 -10.59 -9.68
C VAL A 95 18.73 -11.45 -8.57
N VAL A 96 17.72 -10.93 -7.89
CA VAL A 96 17.00 -11.65 -6.84
C VAL A 96 15.57 -11.92 -7.24
N ARG A 97 15.15 -13.16 -6.98
CA ARG A 97 13.80 -13.66 -7.16
C ARG A 97 13.13 -13.82 -5.81
N ALA A 98 11.85 -13.49 -5.73
CA ALA A 98 11.03 -13.80 -4.57
C ALA A 98 10.28 -15.11 -4.80
N LEU A 99 10.11 -15.87 -3.73
CA LEU A 99 9.38 -17.11 -3.71
C LEU A 99 8.44 -17.14 -2.52
N LEU A 100 7.30 -17.78 -2.71
CA LEU A 100 6.35 -18.12 -1.66
C LEU A 100 6.65 -19.55 -1.23
N ALA A 101 7.15 -19.71 0.01
CA ALA A 101 7.41 -21.02 0.60
C ALA A 101 6.09 -21.64 1.08
N GLN A 102 5.90 -22.91 0.74
CA GLN A 102 4.65 -23.67 0.94
C GLN A 102 4.89 -24.94 1.78
N GLY A 103 5.96 -24.96 2.57
CA GLY A 103 6.40 -26.12 3.35
C GLY A 103 6.71 -27.32 2.48
N GLU A 104 6.04 -28.44 2.74
CA GLU A 104 6.22 -29.69 2.00
C GLU A 104 5.95 -29.57 0.49
N LEU A 105 5.18 -28.56 0.05
CA LEU A 105 4.94 -28.29 -1.37
C LEU A 105 6.11 -27.57 -2.06
N GLY A 106 7.16 -27.21 -1.31
CA GLY A 106 8.34 -26.50 -1.80
C GLY A 106 8.14 -24.98 -1.87
N ALA A 107 8.89 -24.32 -2.74
CA ALA A 107 8.83 -22.88 -2.95
C ALA A 107 8.36 -22.54 -4.36
N MET A 108 7.35 -21.66 -4.47
CA MET A 108 6.81 -21.20 -5.73
C MET A 108 7.34 -19.79 -6.06
N PRO A 109 7.95 -19.56 -7.23
CA PRO A 109 8.33 -18.20 -7.65
C PRO A 109 7.11 -17.28 -7.71
N VAL A 110 7.23 -16.05 -7.22
CA VAL A 110 6.12 -15.07 -7.24
C VAL A 110 5.65 -14.75 -8.66
N GLU A 111 6.50 -14.99 -9.66
CA GLU A 111 6.21 -14.98 -11.09
C GLU A 111 4.98 -15.79 -11.50
N ARG A 112 4.62 -16.80 -10.72
CA ARG A 112 3.50 -17.71 -11.00
C ARG A 112 2.21 -17.33 -10.28
N LEU A 113 2.26 -16.36 -9.37
CA LEU A 113 1.09 -15.93 -8.60
C LEU A 113 0.08 -15.17 -9.46
N GLY A 114 -1.18 -15.14 -9.05
CA GLY A 114 -2.18 -14.31 -9.69
C GLY A 114 -1.90 -12.81 -9.51
N ASP A 115 -2.48 -11.98 -10.38
CA ASP A 115 -2.35 -10.51 -10.28
C ASP A 115 -2.88 -9.98 -8.94
N GLY A 116 -3.98 -10.55 -8.45
CA GLY A 116 -4.55 -10.21 -7.14
C GLY A 116 -3.62 -10.56 -5.98
N GLU A 117 -2.94 -11.70 -6.04
CA GLU A 117 -1.97 -12.12 -5.01
C GLU A 117 -0.74 -11.23 -5.01
N LEU A 118 -0.21 -10.87 -6.19
CA LEU A 118 0.90 -9.93 -6.31
C LEU A 118 0.52 -8.56 -5.74
N ARG A 119 -0.63 -8.00 -6.14
CA ARG A 119 -1.13 -6.73 -5.59
C ARG A 119 -1.33 -6.80 -4.08
N TYR A 120 -1.91 -7.90 -3.59
CA TYR A 120 -2.09 -8.13 -2.16
C TYR A 120 -0.76 -8.07 -1.40
N ILE A 121 0.26 -8.82 -1.86
CA ILE A 121 1.58 -8.87 -1.22
C ILE A 121 2.24 -7.49 -1.21
N ALA A 122 2.20 -6.77 -2.33
CA ALA A 122 2.78 -5.43 -2.43
C ALA A 122 2.08 -4.42 -1.51
N LEU A 123 0.74 -4.38 -1.52
CA LEU A 123 -0.01 -3.46 -0.65
C LEU A 123 0.20 -3.81 0.82
N ALA A 124 0.20 -5.10 1.19
CA ALA A 124 0.50 -5.52 2.55
C ALA A 124 1.90 -5.10 3.00
N LEU A 125 2.91 -5.25 2.12
CA LEU A 125 4.28 -4.79 2.37
C LEU A 125 4.32 -3.28 2.60
N VAL A 126 3.65 -2.47 1.78
CA VAL A 126 3.57 -1.02 1.93
C VAL A 126 2.93 -0.62 3.27
N LEU A 127 1.79 -1.24 3.63
CA LEU A 127 1.08 -0.91 4.87
C LEU A 127 1.88 -1.27 6.13
N LEU A 128 2.70 -2.33 6.06
CA LEU A 128 3.49 -2.82 7.19
C LEU A 128 4.90 -2.21 7.25
N THR A 129 5.29 -1.43 6.23
CA THR A 129 6.60 -0.79 6.16
C THR A 129 6.51 0.71 6.44
N GLY A 130 7.58 1.25 7.00
CA GLY A 130 7.73 2.69 7.20
C GLY A 130 8.43 3.37 6.02
N PRO A 131 8.54 4.71 6.05
CA PRO A 131 9.10 5.50 4.95
C PRO A 131 10.55 5.12 4.61
N GLY A 132 11.33 4.56 5.54
CA GLY A 132 12.69 4.07 5.30
C GLY A 132 12.79 2.85 4.36
N VAL A 133 11.67 2.22 4.03
CA VAL A 133 11.59 1.09 3.07
C VAL A 133 10.99 1.52 1.74
N LEU A 134 10.39 2.70 1.65
CA LEU A 134 9.73 3.21 0.46
C LEU A 134 10.65 4.16 -0.29
N GLU A 135 10.52 4.22 -1.62
CA GLU A 135 11.17 5.20 -2.47
C GLU A 135 10.42 6.53 -2.34
N MET A 136 10.64 7.19 -1.22
CA MET A 136 10.12 8.51 -0.93
C MET A 136 11.15 9.27 -0.11
N ASP A 137 11.03 10.60 -0.14
CA ASP A 137 11.77 11.48 0.73
C ASP A 137 10.97 11.65 2.04
N PRO A 138 11.35 10.99 3.15
CA PRO A 138 10.77 11.34 4.43
C PRO A 138 11.18 12.78 4.70
N ALA A 139 10.23 13.72 4.73
CA ALA A 139 10.46 15.16 4.83
C ALA A 139 11.29 15.55 6.08
N ALA A 140 12.59 15.23 6.10
CA ALA A 140 13.43 15.06 7.27
C ALA A 140 13.63 16.36 8.06
N ASP A 141 13.40 17.49 7.40
CA ASP A 141 13.40 18.83 7.95
C ASP A 141 12.18 19.11 8.88
N VAL A 142 11.23 18.18 8.93
CA VAL A 142 10.02 18.26 9.77
C VAL A 142 10.20 17.38 11.01
N LEU A 143 9.68 17.82 12.16
CA LEU A 143 9.67 17.00 13.38
C LEU A 143 8.99 15.65 13.12
N SER A 144 9.66 14.56 13.51
CA SER A 144 9.18 13.18 13.31
C SER A 144 7.77 12.93 13.87
N ALA A 145 7.39 13.63 14.94
CA ALA A 145 6.05 13.60 15.51
C ALA A 145 4.92 14.08 14.57
N ARG A 146 5.25 14.76 13.46
CA ARG A 146 4.30 15.22 12.42
C ARG A 146 4.39 14.44 11.10
N GLN A 147 5.34 13.51 10.98
CA GLN A 147 5.62 12.75 9.75
C GLN A 147 4.90 11.39 9.75
N VAL A 148 3.57 11.39 9.79
CA VAL A 148 2.83 10.14 9.56
C VAL A 148 2.77 9.88 8.06
N LEU A 149 3.37 8.76 7.62
CA LEU A 149 3.34 8.30 6.24
C LEU A 149 1.90 8.25 5.72
N THR A 150 1.63 8.92 4.61
CA THR A 150 0.34 8.81 3.92
C THR A 150 0.50 7.89 2.72
N VAL A 151 -0.21 6.77 2.70
CA VAL A 151 -0.29 5.87 1.54
C VAL A 151 -1.48 6.31 0.69
N LEU A 152 -1.24 6.62 -0.57
CA LEU A 152 -2.28 6.88 -1.57
C LEU A 152 -2.37 5.69 -2.51
N ALA A 153 -3.52 5.01 -2.55
CA ALA A 153 -3.70 3.82 -3.38
C ALA A 153 -5.00 3.90 -4.21
N ASP A 154 -4.85 4.15 -5.51
CA ASP A 154 -5.96 4.15 -6.46
C ASP A 154 -6.29 2.72 -6.94
N GLY A 155 -7.54 2.31 -6.74
CA GLY A 155 -8.02 0.95 -6.93
C GLY A 155 -7.43 -0.01 -5.90
N PHE A 156 -7.59 0.31 -4.62
CA PHE A 156 -7.04 -0.46 -3.50
C PHE A 156 -7.54 -1.91 -3.47
N ASP A 157 -8.73 -2.18 -4.00
CA ASP A 157 -9.35 -3.50 -4.16
C ASP A 157 -9.24 -4.08 -5.59
N ARG A 158 -8.58 -3.37 -6.51
CA ARG A 158 -8.47 -3.79 -7.92
C ARG A 158 -7.74 -5.13 -8.03
N CYS A 159 -8.35 -6.06 -8.76
CA CYS A 159 -7.91 -7.45 -8.96
C CYS A 159 -7.87 -8.33 -7.70
N LEU A 160 -8.26 -7.81 -6.53
CA LEU A 160 -8.32 -8.60 -5.30
C LEU A 160 -9.67 -9.30 -5.20
N ASP A 161 -9.65 -10.54 -4.71
CA ASP A 161 -10.90 -11.18 -4.31
C ASP A 161 -11.43 -10.59 -2.98
N ARG A 162 -12.68 -10.91 -2.62
CA ARG A 162 -13.32 -10.38 -1.39
C ARG A 162 -12.57 -10.75 -0.11
N ARG A 163 -11.93 -11.92 -0.04
CA ARG A 163 -11.16 -12.36 1.12
C ARG A 163 -9.89 -11.53 1.23
N GLN A 164 -9.15 -11.37 0.13
CA GLN A 164 -7.95 -10.57 0.04
C GLN A 164 -8.24 -9.10 0.38
N ALA A 165 -9.26 -8.49 -0.21
CA ALA A 165 -9.65 -7.11 0.07
C ALA A 165 -9.96 -6.89 1.56
N ARG A 166 -10.77 -7.78 2.17
CA ARG A 166 -11.07 -7.72 3.61
C ARG A 166 -9.82 -7.92 4.49
N ALA A 167 -8.96 -8.87 4.14
CA ALA A 167 -7.73 -9.11 4.89
C ALA A 167 -6.79 -7.89 4.82
N LEU A 168 -6.68 -7.27 3.65
CA LEU A 168 -5.84 -6.09 3.42
C LEU A 168 -6.37 -4.87 4.19
N LEU A 169 -7.69 -4.66 4.19
CA LEU A 169 -8.32 -3.60 4.97
C LEU A 169 -8.14 -3.78 6.48
N ARG A 170 -8.17 -5.01 7.00
CA ARG A 170 -7.83 -5.27 8.40
C ARG A 170 -6.38 -4.92 8.74
N VAL A 171 -5.46 -5.15 7.80
CA VAL A 171 -4.05 -4.72 7.95
C VAL A 171 -3.98 -3.20 7.97
N ALA A 172 -4.62 -2.52 7.01
CA ALA A 172 -4.67 -1.07 6.93
C ALA A 172 -5.26 -0.44 8.21
N ALA A 173 -6.45 -0.86 8.63
CA ALA A 173 -7.11 -0.36 9.84
C ALA A 173 -6.23 -0.52 11.08
N ARG A 174 -5.54 -1.67 11.21
CA ARG A 174 -4.63 -1.91 12.33
C ARG A 174 -3.42 -0.97 12.31
N MET A 175 -2.86 -0.66 11.15
CA MET A 175 -1.71 0.24 11.02
C MET A 175 -2.11 1.71 11.20
N CYS A 176 -3.30 2.09 10.70
CA CYS A 176 -3.90 3.41 10.95
C CYS A 176 -4.19 3.62 12.43
N ALA A 177 -4.80 2.63 13.12
CA ALA A 177 -5.09 2.72 14.55
C ALA A 177 -3.83 2.84 15.43
N ARG A 178 -2.68 2.33 14.95
CA ARG A 178 -1.37 2.52 15.59
C ARG A 178 -0.70 3.85 15.27
N GLY A 179 -1.31 4.66 14.41
CA GLY A 179 -0.75 5.93 13.94
C GLY A 179 0.50 5.74 13.07
N HIS A 180 0.76 4.55 12.54
CA HIS A 180 1.93 4.29 11.69
C HIS A 180 1.76 4.86 10.28
N ILE A 181 0.51 4.85 9.78
CA ILE A 181 0.17 5.35 8.46
C ILE A 181 -1.16 6.11 8.50
N ARG A 182 -1.38 6.92 7.46
CA ARG A 182 -2.70 7.34 6.97
C ARG A 182 -2.91 6.65 5.62
N LEU A 183 -4.12 6.18 5.35
CA LEU A 183 -4.47 5.58 4.06
C LEU A 183 -5.55 6.40 3.39
N VAL A 184 -5.30 6.77 2.13
CA VAL A 184 -6.30 7.33 1.22
C VAL A 184 -6.34 6.43 0.00
N GLY A 185 -7.52 6.01 -0.43
CA GLY A 185 -7.61 5.16 -1.61
C GLY A 185 -9.03 5.09 -2.16
N THR A 186 -9.12 4.64 -3.40
CA THR A 186 -10.40 4.35 -4.05
C THR A 186 -10.66 2.85 -4.01
N VAL A 187 -11.93 2.48 -3.86
CA VAL A 187 -12.39 1.09 -3.90
C VAL A 187 -13.59 1.00 -4.83
N ALA A 188 -13.71 -0.11 -5.56
CA ALA A 188 -14.86 -0.39 -6.40
C ALA A 188 -16.05 -0.90 -5.56
N GLU A 189 -15.80 -1.76 -4.58
CA GLU A 189 -16.81 -2.23 -3.64
C GLU A 189 -16.51 -1.68 -2.24
N PRO A 190 -17.44 -0.95 -1.59
CA PRO A 190 -17.24 -0.51 -0.23
C PRO A 190 -17.16 -1.74 0.68
N PRO A 191 -16.17 -1.81 1.57
CA PRO A 191 -15.91 -3.03 2.34
C PRO A 191 -16.93 -3.34 3.44
N VAL A 192 -18.00 -2.56 3.52
CA VAL A 192 -18.99 -2.55 4.61
C VAL A 192 -20.43 -2.50 4.11
N ALA A 193 -20.70 -2.88 2.86
CA ALA A 193 -22.07 -3.13 2.41
C ALA A 193 -22.63 -4.38 3.14
N ASP A 194 -23.07 -4.18 4.39
CA ASP A 194 -24.24 -4.80 5.06
C ASP A 194 -24.40 -4.46 6.56
N LEU A 195 -23.73 -3.43 7.12
CA LEU A 195 -24.07 -2.97 8.48
C LEU A 195 -24.13 -1.43 8.59
N PRO A 196 -25.32 -0.83 8.82
CA PRO A 196 -25.42 0.59 9.14
C PRO A 196 -24.68 0.88 10.46
N GLY A 197 -23.78 1.86 10.47
CA GLY A 197 -23.00 2.30 11.64
C GLY A 197 -21.59 1.71 11.79
N ALA A 198 -21.14 0.82 10.89
CA ALA A 198 -19.79 0.25 10.95
C ALA A 198 -18.68 1.14 10.36
N GLU A 199 -19.04 2.22 9.66
CA GLU A 199 -18.09 3.16 9.03
C GLU A 199 -17.40 4.07 10.06
N GLU A 200 -18.14 4.60 11.05
CA GLU A 200 -17.56 5.38 12.15
C GLU A 200 -16.74 4.53 13.13
N ALA A 201 -17.09 3.26 13.30
CA ALA A 201 -16.42 2.36 14.25
C ALA A 201 -15.00 1.93 13.82
N ALA A 202 -14.62 2.12 12.55
CA ALA A 202 -13.32 1.70 12.01
C ALA A 202 -12.29 2.83 11.87
N GLY A 203 -12.64 4.07 12.24
CA GLY A 203 -11.77 5.24 12.03
C GLY A 203 -11.51 5.54 10.55
N ALA A 204 -12.42 5.13 9.66
CA ALA A 204 -12.35 5.37 8.23
C ALA A 204 -13.52 6.25 7.79
N THR A 205 -13.29 7.11 6.80
CA THR A 205 -14.34 7.91 6.18
C THR A 205 -14.48 7.46 4.74
N VAL A 206 -15.66 6.94 4.38
CA VAL A 206 -15.97 6.54 3.01
C VAL A 206 -16.73 7.68 2.33
N VAL A 207 -16.27 8.06 1.14
CA VAL A 207 -16.97 9.04 0.30
C VAL A 207 -17.46 8.31 -0.94
N HIS A 208 -18.78 8.18 -1.08
CA HIS A 208 -19.38 7.65 -2.28
C HIS A 208 -19.34 8.70 -3.38
N LEU A 209 -18.50 8.47 -4.39
CA LEU A 209 -18.53 9.25 -5.62
C LEU A 209 -19.76 8.81 -6.42
N GLY A 210 -20.87 9.50 -6.20
CA GLY A 210 -22.11 9.25 -6.92
C GLY A 210 -21.92 9.50 -8.42
N CYS A 211 -22.31 8.53 -9.25
CA CYS A 211 -22.85 8.91 -10.55
C CYS A 211 -24.25 9.44 -10.29
N GLU A 212 -24.47 10.74 -10.47
CA GLU A 212 -25.81 11.22 -10.81
C GLU A 212 -26.19 10.56 -12.14
N ARG A 213 -26.78 9.35 -12.07
CA ARG A 213 -27.45 8.76 -13.23
C ARG A 213 -28.66 9.65 -13.47
N GLY A 214 -28.55 10.48 -14.50
CA GLY A 214 -29.55 11.48 -14.87
C GLY A 214 -30.97 10.97 -14.67
N THR A 215 -31.76 11.76 -13.96
CA THR A 215 -33.21 11.70 -13.95
C THR A 215 -33.72 11.52 -15.39
N ARG A 216 -34.15 10.31 -15.73
CA ARG A 216 -35.03 10.13 -16.89
C ARG A 216 -36.33 10.83 -16.56
N VAL A 217 -36.57 11.96 -17.21
CA VAL A 217 -37.88 12.61 -17.27
C VAL A 217 -38.87 11.57 -17.79
N PRO A 218 -39.95 11.24 -17.07
CA PRO A 218 -40.99 10.40 -17.63
C PRO A 218 -41.66 11.15 -18.78
N THR A 219 -41.52 10.63 -20.00
CA THR A 219 -42.32 11.07 -21.15
C THR A 219 -43.79 10.77 -20.83
N ALA A 220 -44.58 11.83 -20.62
CA ALA A 220 -46.02 11.74 -20.54
C ALA A 220 -46.57 11.19 -21.87
N ARG A 221 -47.48 10.21 -21.78
CA ARG A 221 -48.44 9.90 -22.84
C ARG A 221 -49.69 10.73 -22.63
#